data_AF-A0A1E3XEM0-F1
#
_entry.id   AF-A0A1E3XEM0-F1
#
_cell.length_a   1.000
_cell.length_b   1.000
_cell.length_c   1.000
_cell.angle_alpha   90.00
_cell.angle_beta   90.00
_cell.angle_gamma   90.00
#
_symmetry.space_group_name_H-M   'P 1'
#
loop_
_entity.id
_entity.type
_entity.pdbx_description
1 polymer ?
#
loop_
_entity_poly.entity_id
_entity_poly.type
_entity_poly.pdbx_seq_one_letter_code
_entity_poly.pdbx_strand_id
1 'polypeptide(L)' 'MKYPVVVHKSEHGYDVHCPILKGCHSQGDTVEEALENIKGAITTYLEMIAEETKGSIYKVVL' A
#
# COMPACT_ATOMS: atom_id res chain seq x y z
N MET A 1 10.41 2.72 -7.92
CA MET A 1 9.38 3.78 -7.73
C MET A 1 9.34 4.19 -6.27
N LYS A 2 8.82 5.37 -5.94
CA LYS A 2 8.65 5.83 -4.55
C LYS A 2 7.16 6.03 -4.29
N TYR A 3 6.67 5.51 -3.17
CA TYR A 3 5.29 5.66 -2.72
C TYR A 3 5.29 6.33 -1.34
N PRO A 4 4.46 7.35 -1.12
CA PRO A 4 4.32 7.94 0.20
C PRO A 4 3.66 6.92 1.13
N VAL A 5 4.17 6.77 2.33
CA VAL A 5 3.57 5.96 3.37
C VAL A 5 3.48 6.76 4.66
N VAL A 6 2.45 6.48 5.44
CA VAL A 6 2.18 7.13 6.71
C VAL A 6 2.30 6.05 7.79
N VAL A 7 3.16 6.29 8.77
CA VAL A 7 3.48 5.35 9.85
C VAL A 7 2.96 5.90 11.17
N HIS A 8 2.21 5.09 11.91
CA HIS A 8 1.62 5.44 13.20
C HIS A 8 2.06 4.42 14.25
N LYS A 9 2.51 4.90 15.42
CA LYS A 9 2.75 4.01 16.56
C LYS A 9 1.39 3.59 17.14
N SER A 10 1.21 2.28 17.35
CA SER A 10 0.05 1.71 18.03
C SER A 10 0.47 0.92 19.28
N GLU A 11 -0.53 0.46 20.04
CA GLU A 11 -0.34 -0.42 21.19
C GLU A 11 0.18 -1.82 20.81
N HIS A 12 0.14 -2.17 19.52
CA HIS A 12 0.61 -3.46 18.99
C HIS A 12 1.83 -3.38 18.08
N GLY A 13 2.48 -2.21 17.96
CA GLY A 13 3.61 -2.06 17.03
C GLY A 13 3.53 -0.74 16.27
N TYR A 14 3.69 -0.80 14.96
CA TYR A 14 3.60 0.32 14.04
C TYR A 14 2.67 -0.04 12.88
N ASP A 15 1.59 0.71 12.76
CA ASP A 15 0.67 0.59 11.63
C ASP A 15 1.20 1.47 10.49
N VAL A 16 1.09 0.99 9.26
CA VAL A 16 1.55 1.72 8.08
C VAL A 16 0.57 1.58 6.94
N HIS A 17 0.38 2.64 6.17
CA HIS A 17 -0.46 2.61 4.98
C HIS A 17 0.00 3.58 3.90
N CYS A 18 -0.39 3.30 2.65
CA CYS A 18 -0.13 4.17 1.51
C CYS A 18 -1.40 4.97 1.17
N PRO A 19 -1.49 6.28 1.45
CA PRO A 19 -2.72 7.05 1.27
C PRO A 19 -3.20 7.15 -0.19
N ILE A 20 -2.30 6.95 -1.16
CA ILE A 20 -2.63 6.95 -2.58
C ILE A 20 -3.11 5.59 -3.10
N LEU A 21 -2.94 4.51 -2.34
CA LEU A 21 -3.41 3.16 -2.65
C LEU A 21 -4.46 2.76 -1.62
N LYS A 22 -5.72 3.09 -1.90
CA LYS A 22 -6.84 2.87 -0.96
C LYS A 22 -6.88 1.41 -0.49
N GLY A 23 -6.88 1.20 0.83
CA GLY A 23 -6.92 -0.13 1.43
C GLY A 23 -5.54 -0.83 1.53
N CYS A 24 -4.45 -0.20 1.08
CA CYS A 24 -3.10 -0.75 1.23
C CYS A 24 -2.54 -0.42 2.63
N HIS A 25 -2.68 -1.38 3.54
CA HIS A 25 -2.23 -1.31 4.93
C HIS A 25 -1.27 -2.47 5.25
N SER A 26 -0.39 -2.25 6.21
CA SER A 26 0.47 -3.27 6.80
C SER A 26 0.84 -2.87 8.23
N GLN A 27 1.65 -3.69 8.90
CA GLN A 27 2.08 -3.48 10.28
C GLN A 27 3.46 -4.12 10.53
N GLY A 28 4.16 -3.70 11.58
CA GLY A 28 5.34 -4.40 12.11
C GLY A 28 5.64 -3.98 13.56
N ASP A 29 6.48 -4.73 14.26
CA ASP A 29 6.88 -4.44 15.63
C ASP A 29 7.79 -3.20 15.69
N THR A 30 8.59 -2.98 14.65
CA THR A 30 9.43 -1.78 14.45
C THR A 30 9.01 -0.96 13.22
N VAL A 31 9.51 0.27 13.13
CA VAL A 31 9.28 1.12 11.95
C VAL A 31 9.88 0.47 10.71
N GLU A 32 11.07 -0.11 10.82
CA GLU A 32 11.78 -0.77 9.72
C GLU A 32 11.00 -1.98 9.21
N GLU A 33 10.46 -2.79 10.12
CA GLU A 33 9.65 -3.95 9.77
C GLU A 33 8.34 -3.53 9.09
N ALA A 34 7.62 -2.55 9.65
CA ALA A 34 6.40 -2.02 9.02
C ALA A 34 6.70 -1.50 7.60
N LEU A 35 7.81 -0.77 7.43
CA LEU A 35 8.25 -0.27 6.13
C LEU A 35 8.68 -1.39 5.17
N GLU A 36 9.19 -2.51 5.64
CA GLU A 36 9.47 -3.68 4.81
C GLU A 36 8.18 -4.38 4.39
N ASN A 37 7.27 -4.62 5.35
CA ASN A 37 6.01 -5.31 5.11
C ASN A 37 5.10 -4.55 4.14
N ILE A 38 5.02 -3.22 4.24
CA ILE A 38 4.23 -2.40 3.31
C ILE A 38 4.78 -2.44 1.87
N LYS A 39 6.07 -2.73 1.64
CA LYS A 39 6.59 -2.90 0.27
C LYS A 39 5.96 -4.11 -0.41
N GLY A 40 5.78 -5.20 0.33
CA GLY A 40 5.06 -6.38 -0.14
C GLY A 40 3.61 -6.05 -0.49
N ALA A 41 2.90 -5.40 0.44
CA ALA A 41 1.51 -5.00 0.23
C ALA A 41 1.32 -4.07 -1.00
N ILE A 42 2.22 -3.10 -1.19
CA ILE A 42 2.21 -2.21 -2.37
C ILE A 42 2.46 -3.00 -3.65
N THR A 43 3.41 -3.94 -3.63
CA THR A 43 3.74 -4.77 -4.80
C THR A 43 2.53 -5.59 -5.24
N THR A 44 1.91 -6.32 -4.31
CA THR A 44 0.70 -7.11 -4.58
C THR A 44 -0.46 -6.24 -5.06
N TYR A 45 -0.65 -5.07 -4.46
CA TYR A 45 -1.69 -4.12 -4.90
C TYR A 45 -1.53 -3.75 -6.38
N LEU A 46 -0.30 -3.40 -6.79
CA LEU A 46 -0.02 -3.00 -8.17
C LEU A 46 -0.16 -4.16 -9.15
N GLU A 47 0.21 -5.37 -8.76
CA GLU A 47 0.00 -6.58 -9.55
C GLU A 47 -1.50 -6.85 -9.77
N MET A 48 -2.33 -6.69 -8.73
CA MET A 48 -3.78 -6.84 -8.84
C MET A 48 -4.39 -5.80 -9.77
N ILE A 49 -4.00 -4.52 -9.65
CA ILE A 49 -4.44 -3.47 -10.57
C ILE A 49 -4.00 -3.80 -12.00
N ALA A 50 -2.76 -4.24 -12.20
CA ALA A 50 -2.27 -4.60 -13.53
C ALA A 50 -3.07 -5.75 -14.15
N GLU A 51 -3.50 -6.74 -13.35
CA GLU A 51 -4.35 -7.84 -13.80
C GLU A 51 -5.78 -7.38 -14.11
N GLU A 52 -6.41 -6.67 -13.18
CA GLU A 52 -7.80 -6.17 -13.31
C GLU A 52 -7.96 -5.24 -14.53
N THR A 53 -6.91 -4.47 -14.83
CA THR A 53 -6.91 -3.50 -15.92
C THR A 53 -6.55 -4.09 -17.28
N LYS A 54 -6.27 -5.40 -17.38
CA LYS A 54 -6.12 -6.10 -18.67
C LYS A 54 -7.47 -6.18 -19.39
N GLY A 55 -7.78 -5.16 -20.19
CA GLY A 55 -8.74 -5.28 -21.30
C GLY A 55 -9.94 -4.33 -21.34
N SER A 56 -10.20 -3.47 -20.35
CA SER A 56 -11.29 -2.47 -20.43
C SER A 56 -11.14 -1.31 -19.43
N ILE A 57 -10.09 -0.48 -19.61
CA ILE A 57 -9.93 0.74 -18.81
C ILE A 57 -10.63 1.90 -19.52
N TYR A 58 -11.57 2.56 -18.82
CA TYR A 58 -12.17 3.81 -19.25
C TYR A 58 -11.74 4.93 -18.31
N LYS A 59 -11.27 6.05 -18.88
CA LYS A 59 -10.93 7.23 -18.09
C LYS A 59 -12.17 8.09 -17.91
N VAL A 60 -12.58 8.29 -16.67
CA VAL A 60 -13.64 9.24 -16.31
C VAL A 60 -12.97 10.54 -15.86
N VAL A 61 -13.36 11.65 -16.48
CA VAL A 61 -12.94 13.00 -16.10
C VAL A 61 -14.05 13.60 -15.25
N LEU A 62 -13.69 14.17 -14.09
CA LEU A 62 -14.61 14.86 -13.18
C LEU A 62 -14.86 16.30 -13.65
#